data_AF-A0A7C0UUB7-F1
#
_entry.id   AF-A0A7C0UUB7-F1
#
_cell.length_a   1.000
_cell.length_b   1.000
_cell.length_c   1.000
_cell.angle_alpha   90.00
_cell.angle_beta   90.00
_cell.angle_gamma   90.00
#
_symmetry.space_group_name_H-M   'P 1'
#
loop_
_entity.id
_entity.type
_entity.pdbx_description
1 polymer ?
#
loop_
_entity_poly.entity_id
_entity_poly.type
_entity_poly.pdbx_seq_one_letter_code
_entity_poly.pdbx_strand_id
1 'polypeptide(L)'
;RLVARRDAVCGADTCPVAAQAAEIQLPVRVAVRVVESQVSIVDIVPTVLEAAGVEIPDRVQGKSLFPVIAQQEEACRKIFSEEDFMGNVLFALRNCDYKLILANKGNPRGLPEVALFDIKKDPKEQENLAETPYYDTTIDEMRTDIEHIKSFLKKGAYEAGTKELTPEEKERLKALGYIQ
;
A
#
# COMPACT_ATOMS: atom_id res chain seq x y z
N ARG A 1 2.35 -37.51 -10.90
CA ARG A 1 2.31 -38.80 -10.17
C ARG A 1 3.74 -39.26 -9.98
N LEU A 2 4.35 -38.99 -8.84
CA LEU A 2 5.64 -39.58 -8.46
C LEU A 2 5.63 -39.82 -6.95
N VAL A 3 5.83 -41.08 -6.61
CA VAL A 3 5.95 -41.61 -5.26
C VAL A 3 7.43 -41.83 -5.01
N ALA A 4 7.93 -41.42 -3.85
CA ALA A 4 9.08 -42.08 -3.24
C ALA A 4 8.92 -41.96 -1.72
N ARG A 5 8.50 -43.07 -1.11
CA ARG A 5 8.63 -43.29 0.33
C ARG A 5 10.10 -43.49 0.68
N ARG A 6 10.49 -43.06 1.87
CA ARG A 6 11.40 -43.82 2.72
C ARG A 6 11.03 -43.57 4.17
N ASP A 7 10.58 -44.64 4.80
CA ASP A 7 10.35 -44.73 6.24
C ASP A 7 11.69 -44.56 6.99
N ALA A 8 11.66 -43.78 8.06
CA ALA A 8 12.66 -43.84 9.13
C ALA A 8 11.91 -43.76 10.47
N VAL A 9 11.89 -44.90 11.16
CA VAL A 9 11.44 -45.04 12.54
C VAL A 9 12.63 -44.75 13.45
N CYS A 10 12.49 -43.75 14.34
CA CYS A 10 13.21 -43.55 15.60
C CYS A 10 12.27 -42.68 16.46
N GLY A 11 11.84 -43.05 17.66
CA GLY A 11 12.65 -43.39 18.83
C GLY A 11 12.53 -42.21 19.80
N ALA A 12 11.94 -42.43 20.98
CA ALA A 12 11.58 -41.40 21.95
C ALA A 12 12.78 -40.54 22.42
N ASP A 13 12.43 -39.35 22.92
CA ASP A 13 13.26 -38.42 23.68
C ASP A 13 14.31 -37.62 22.88
N THR A 14 13.85 -36.55 22.25
CA THR A 14 14.34 -35.17 22.41
C THR A 14 13.63 -34.31 21.38
N CYS A 15 13.05 -33.19 21.82
CA CYS A 15 12.48 -32.18 20.94
C CYS A 15 13.56 -31.13 20.70
N PRO A 16 14.30 -31.14 19.57
CA PRO A 16 14.86 -29.91 19.05
C PRO A 16 13.76 -29.28 18.21
N VAL A 17 13.32 -28.08 18.60
CA VAL A 17 12.61 -27.19 17.68
C VAL A 17 13.61 -26.89 16.57
N ALA A 18 13.56 -27.69 15.50
CA ALA A 18 14.36 -27.47 14.33
C ALA A 18 13.88 -26.15 13.73
N ALA A 19 14.61 -25.07 14.05
CA ALA A 19 14.59 -23.85 13.27
C ALA A 19 15.12 -24.24 11.88
N GLN A 20 14.22 -24.71 11.04
CA GLN A 20 14.50 -24.96 9.65
C GLN A 20 14.62 -23.58 9.02
N ALA A 21 15.86 -23.08 8.97
CA ALA A 21 16.20 -21.96 8.12
C ALA A 21 15.80 -22.37 6.70
N ALA A 22 14.66 -21.87 6.23
CA ALA A 22 14.36 -21.86 4.82
C ALA A 22 15.33 -20.85 4.21
N GLU A 23 16.53 -21.33 3.84
CA GLU A 23 17.32 -20.64 2.82
C GLU A 23 16.42 -20.53 1.60
N ILE A 24 16.01 -19.31 1.28
CA ILE A 24 15.35 -19.00 0.02
C ILE A 24 16.44 -19.08 -1.05
N GLN A 25 16.88 -20.30 -1.39
CA GLN A 25 17.57 -20.54 -2.64
C GLN A 25 16.50 -20.33 -3.72
N LEU A 26 16.59 -19.25 -4.49
CA LEU A 26 15.88 -19.13 -5.76
C LEU A 26 16.78 -19.75 -6.85
N PRO A 27 16.64 -21.03 -7.23
CA PRO A 27 17.24 -21.53 -8.46
C PRO A 27 16.33 -21.09 -9.61
N VAL A 28 16.16 -19.79 -9.81
CA VAL A 28 15.26 -19.29 -10.83
C VAL A 28 16.08 -18.38 -11.73
N ARG A 29 16.31 -18.84 -12.97
CA ARG A 29 16.45 -17.90 -14.08
C ARG A 29 15.15 -17.12 -14.11
N VAL A 30 15.11 -15.99 -13.41
CA VAL A 30 13.94 -15.12 -13.40
C VAL A 30 13.87 -14.53 -14.79
N ALA A 31 12.89 -14.97 -15.57
CA ALA A 31 12.53 -14.28 -16.80
C ALA A 31 12.12 -12.86 -16.39
N VAL A 32 12.96 -11.89 -16.73
CA VAL A 32 12.66 -10.48 -16.47
C VAL A 32 11.47 -10.12 -17.35
N ARG A 33 10.46 -9.50 -16.73
CA ARG A 33 9.26 -9.04 -17.41
C ARG A 33 8.83 -7.71 -16.83
N VAL A 34 8.17 -6.92 -17.67
CA VAL A 34 7.48 -5.70 -17.28
C VAL A 34 6.00 -6.05 -17.11
N VAL A 35 5.37 -5.48 -16.08
CA VAL A 35 3.92 -5.60 -15.85
C VAL A 35 3.36 -4.19 -15.77
N GLU A 36 2.41 -3.88 -16.64
CA GLU A 36 1.80 -2.54 -16.75
C GLU A 36 0.70 -2.29 -15.72
N SER A 37 0.30 -3.32 -14.97
CA SER A 37 -0.73 -3.19 -13.94
C SER A 37 -0.29 -2.22 -12.85
N GLN A 38 -1.23 -1.37 -12.45
CA GLN A 38 -0.98 -0.38 -11.41
C GLN A 38 -0.85 -1.06 -10.04
N VAL A 39 0.18 -0.71 -9.27
CA VAL A 39 0.47 -1.25 -7.93
C VAL A 39 0.72 -0.13 -6.92
N SER A 40 0.70 -0.45 -5.63
CA SER A 40 0.88 0.50 -4.53
C SER A 40 2.02 0.10 -3.60
N ILE A 41 2.57 1.07 -2.87
CA ILE A 41 3.52 0.81 -1.77
C ILE A 41 2.92 -0.10 -0.69
N VAL A 42 1.61 -0.01 -0.43
CA VAL A 42 0.94 -0.85 0.58
C VAL A 42 0.85 -2.33 0.19
N ASP A 43 1.09 -2.66 -1.08
CA ASP A 43 1.11 -4.04 -1.59
C ASP A 43 2.40 -4.79 -1.21
N ILE A 44 3.45 -4.09 -0.75
CA ILE A 44 4.72 -4.70 -0.36
C ILE A 44 4.54 -5.65 0.82
N VAL A 45 3.86 -5.19 1.89
CA VAL A 45 3.65 -5.99 3.11
C VAL A 45 2.96 -7.33 2.82
N PRO A 46 1.77 -7.39 2.19
CA PRO A 46 1.10 -8.66 1.92
C PRO A 46 1.92 -9.56 0.97
N THR A 47 2.65 -8.96 0.01
CA THR A 47 3.52 -9.74 -0.89
C THR A 47 4.68 -10.42 -0.14
N VAL A 48 5.33 -9.71 0.78
CA VAL A 48 6.42 -10.28 1.60
C VAL A 48 5.89 -11.35 2.55
N LEU A 49 4.74 -11.13 3.17
CA LEU A 49 4.11 -12.13 4.06
C LEU A 49 3.76 -13.41 3.30
N GLU A 50 3.13 -13.30 2.12
CA GLU A 50 2.85 -14.47 1.28
C GLU A 50 4.13 -15.19 0.85
N ALA A 51 5.16 -14.45 0.45
CA ALA A 51 6.46 -15.02 0.07
C ALA A 51 7.12 -15.78 1.23
N ALA A 52 6.90 -15.35 2.47
CA ALA A 52 7.39 -16.00 3.68
C ALA A 52 6.48 -17.14 4.18
N GLY A 53 5.34 -17.40 3.52
CA GLY A 53 4.35 -18.39 3.96
C GLY A 53 3.62 -17.99 5.25
N VAL A 54 3.55 -16.69 5.54
CA VAL A 54 2.86 -16.13 6.71
C VAL A 54 1.45 -15.68 6.32
N GLU A 55 0.47 -15.97 7.16
CA GLU A 55 -0.91 -15.51 6.97
C GLU A 55 -0.99 -13.98 6.94
N ILE A 56 -1.69 -13.43 5.95
CA ILE A 56 -1.87 -11.97 5.79
C ILE A 56 -3.03 -11.53 6.70
N PRO A 57 -2.80 -10.66 7.70
CA PRO A 57 -3.88 -10.20 8.56
C PRO A 57 -4.91 -9.33 7.83
N ASP A 58 -6.18 -9.42 8.22
CA ASP A 58 -7.30 -8.63 7.64
C ASP A 58 -7.10 -7.11 7.66
N ARG A 59 -6.28 -6.61 8.59
CA ARG A 59 -5.93 -5.18 8.71
C ARG A 59 -4.94 -4.69 7.65
N VAL A 60 -4.33 -5.58 6.88
CA VAL A 60 -3.42 -5.20 5.79
C VAL A 60 -4.25 -4.71 4.61
N GLN A 61 -4.01 -3.47 4.21
CA GLN A 61 -4.84 -2.79 3.20
C GLN A 61 -4.45 -3.14 1.76
N GLY A 62 -3.18 -3.48 1.53
CA GLY A 62 -2.68 -3.85 0.21
C GLY A 62 -3.11 -5.25 -0.23
N LYS A 63 -2.74 -5.61 -1.45
CA LYS A 63 -2.89 -6.97 -1.99
C LYS A 63 -1.53 -7.52 -2.37
N SER A 64 -1.37 -8.83 -2.27
CA SER A 64 -0.16 -9.48 -2.76
C SER A 64 -0.01 -9.30 -4.27
N LEU A 65 1.24 -9.14 -4.72
CA LEU A 65 1.58 -8.98 -6.12
C LEU A 65 1.75 -10.31 -6.87
N PHE A 66 1.75 -11.47 -6.19
CA PHE A 66 1.91 -12.77 -6.86
C PHE A 66 0.87 -13.03 -7.96
N PRO A 67 -0.43 -12.76 -7.77
CA PRO A 67 -1.44 -12.92 -8.84
C PRO A 67 -1.16 -12.03 -10.06
N VAL A 68 -0.70 -10.80 -9.83
CA VAL A 68 -0.32 -9.84 -10.89
C VAL A 68 0.92 -10.32 -11.63
N ILE A 69 1.94 -10.79 -10.89
CA ILE A 69 3.15 -11.40 -11.45
C ILE A 69 2.79 -12.66 -12.24
N ALA A 70 1.78 -13.42 -11.84
CA ALA A 70 1.33 -14.64 -12.51
C ALA A 70 0.37 -14.39 -13.70
N GLN A 71 0.00 -13.13 -14.01
CA GLN A 71 -1.05 -12.77 -15.00
C GLN A 71 -2.41 -13.39 -14.71
N GLN A 72 -2.70 -13.64 -13.43
CA GLN A 72 -4.01 -14.14 -12.99
C GLN A 72 -4.97 -13.00 -12.70
N GLU A 73 -4.43 -11.80 -12.43
CA GLU A 73 -5.19 -10.56 -12.28
C GLU A 73 -4.56 -9.44 -13.08
N GLU A 74 -5.30 -8.90 -14.05
CA GLU A 74 -5.06 -7.58 -14.59
C GLU A 74 -6.15 -6.66 -14.03
N ALA A 75 -5.77 -5.80 -13.09
CA ALA A 75 -6.72 -4.88 -12.49
C ALA A 75 -6.31 -3.45 -12.76
N CYS A 76 -7.21 -2.73 -13.43
CA CYS A 76 -7.30 -1.30 -13.35
C CYS A 76 -7.67 -0.86 -11.93
N ARG A 77 -6.72 -0.95 -10.98
CA ARG A 77 -7.00 -0.59 -9.60
C ARG A 77 -6.88 0.91 -9.38
N LYS A 78 -7.80 1.47 -8.59
CA LYS A 78 -7.68 2.83 -8.08
C LYS A 78 -6.51 2.88 -7.09
N ILE A 79 -5.57 3.79 -7.29
CA ILE A 79 -4.48 4.08 -6.37
C ILE A 79 -4.71 5.44 -5.74
N PHE A 80 -4.64 5.45 -4.43
CA PHE A 80 -4.75 6.64 -3.60
C PHE A 80 -3.38 7.09 -3.12
N SER A 81 -3.17 8.39 -3.04
CA SER A 81 -1.97 9.00 -2.47
C SER A 81 -2.37 10.26 -1.72
N GLU A 82 -1.66 10.55 -0.63
CA GLU A 82 -1.89 11.72 0.19
C GLU A 82 -0.57 12.41 0.53
N GLU A 83 -0.62 13.72 0.69
CA GLU A 83 0.43 14.53 1.28
C GLU A 83 -0.22 15.44 2.31
N ASP A 84 0.27 15.41 3.54
CA ASP A 84 -0.07 16.37 4.59
C ASP A 84 1.22 16.80 5.28
N PHE A 85 1.86 17.83 4.74
CA PHE A 85 3.15 18.28 5.24
C PHE A 85 3.32 19.80 5.07
N MET A 86 3.67 20.49 6.15
CA MET A 86 3.94 21.94 6.17
C MET A 86 2.84 22.79 5.50
N GLY A 87 1.57 22.44 5.71
CA GLY A 87 0.41 23.14 5.15
C GLY A 87 0.13 22.82 3.67
N ASN A 88 0.93 21.96 3.03
CA ASN A 88 0.63 21.37 1.74
C ASN A 88 -0.23 20.11 1.94
N VAL A 89 -1.54 20.24 1.69
CA VAL A 89 -2.49 19.14 1.86
C VAL A 89 -3.07 18.76 0.50
N LEU A 90 -2.81 17.52 0.08
CA LEU A 90 -3.17 17.00 -1.23
C LEU A 90 -3.73 15.58 -1.11
N PHE A 91 -4.75 15.29 -1.90
CA PHE A 91 -5.22 13.93 -2.15
C PHE A 91 -5.18 13.66 -3.66
N ALA A 92 -4.67 12.50 -4.04
CA ALA A 92 -4.68 12.06 -5.42
C ALA A 92 -5.34 10.69 -5.54
N LEU A 93 -6.17 10.53 -6.57
CA LEU A 93 -6.74 9.25 -6.96
C LEU A 93 -6.43 9.02 -8.44
N ARG A 94 -5.78 7.90 -8.74
CA ARG A 94 -5.45 7.49 -10.10
C ARG A 94 -6.15 6.18 -10.43
N ASN A 95 -6.91 6.15 -11.53
CA ASN A 95 -7.35 4.92 -12.18
C ASN A 95 -6.59 4.76 -13.51
N CYS A 96 -7.05 3.92 -14.44
CA CYS A 96 -6.32 3.69 -15.70
C CYS A 96 -6.47 4.80 -16.72
N ASP A 97 -7.50 5.63 -16.58
CA ASP A 97 -7.85 6.64 -17.56
C ASP A 97 -7.48 8.03 -17.04
N TYR A 98 -7.74 8.27 -15.76
CA TYR A 98 -7.66 9.58 -15.15
C TYR A 98 -6.90 9.60 -13.83
N LYS A 99 -6.32 10.76 -13.55
CA LYS A 99 -5.83 11.13 -12.22
C LYS A 99 -6.51 12.41 -11.79
N LEU A 100 -7.14 12.36 -10.62
CA LEU A 100 -7.69 13.52 -9.93
C LEU A 100 -6.73 13.90 -8.79
N ILE A 101 -6.43 15.19 -8.68
CA ILE A 101 -5.71 15.79 -7.55
C ILE A 101 -6.62 16.85 -6.92
N LEU A 102 -6.76 16.79 -5.60
CA LEU A 102 -7.47 17.78 -4.78
C LEU A 102 -6.47 18.43 -3.84
N ALA A 103 -6.29 19.75 -3.95
CA ALA A 103 -5.41 20.54 -3.10
C ALA A 103 -6.21 21.41 -2.14
N ASN A 104 -5.63 21.72 -0.98
CA ASN A 104 -6.22 22.72 -0.08
C ASN A 104 -6.23 24.13 -0.68
N LYS A 105 -7.23 24.92 -0.32
CA LYS A 105 -7.30 26.34 -0.67
C LYS A 105 -6.04 27.08 -0.24
N GLY A 106 -5.47 27.87 -1.16
CA GLY A 106 -4.23 28.60 -0.91
C GLY A 106 -3.02 27.69 -0.74
N ASN A 107 -3.03 26.52 -1.41
CA ASN A 107 -1.95 25.54 -1.36
C ASN A 107 -0.56 26.23 -1.50
N PRO A 108 0.40 25.98 -0.60
CA PRO A 108 1.66 26.71 -0.55
C PRO A 108 2.57 26.48 -1.77
N ARG A 109 2.30 25.46 -2.59
CA ARG A 109 3.01 25.20 -3.84
C ARG A 109 2.35 25.84 -5.07
N GLY A 110 1.28 26.63 -4.88
CA GLY A 110 0.56 27.29 -5.96
C GLY A 110 -0.24 26.32 -6.84
N LEU A 111 -0.60 25.15 -6.31
CA LEU A 111 -1.40 24.16 -7.02
C LEU A 111 -2.88 24.60 -7.09
N PRO A 112 -3.60 24.31 -8.19
CA PRO A 112 -5.03 24.50 -8.25
C PRO A 112 -5.73 23.58 -7.24
N GLU A 113 -6.87 24.00 -6.70
CA GLU A 113 -7.67 23.19 -5.76
C GLU A 113 -8.15 21.87 -6.37
N VAL A 114 -8.31 21.84 -7.70
CA VAL A 114 -8.75 20.67 -8.46
C VAL A 114 -7.91 20.57 -9.73
N ALA A 115 -7.32 19.41 -9.95
CA ALA A 115 -6.71 19.07 -11.23
C ALA A 115 -7.13 17.68 -11.71
N LEU A 116 -7.55 17.58 -12.96
CA LEU A 116 -7.88 16.32 -13.61
C LEU A 116 -6.99 16.13 -14.84
N PHE A 117 -6.37 14.97 -14.96
CA PHE A 117 -5.51 14.62 -16.10
C PHE A 117 -6.00 13.32 -16.75
N ASP A 118 -6.11 13.30 -18.08
CA ASP A 118 -6.30 12.08 -18.87
C ASP A 118 -4.93 11.42 -19.06
N ILE A 119 -4.65 10.37 -18.29
CA ILE A 119 -3.34 9.72 -18.24
C ILE A 119 -3.05 8.94 -19.54
N LYS A 120 -4.08 8.53 -20.28
CA LYS A 120 -3.90 7.83 -21.56
C LYS A 120 -3.49 8.80 -22.66
N LYS A 121 -4.12 9.97 -22.72
CA LYS A 121 -3.82 10.98 -23.75
C LYS A 121 -2.66 11.90 -23.37
N ASP A 122 -2.50 12.18 -22.08
CA ASP A 122 -1.48 13.05 -21.52
C ASP A 122 -0.75 12.39 -20.33
N PRO A 123 0.13 11.42 -20.61
CA PRO A 123 0.91 10.72 -19.56
C PRO A 123 1.83 11.64 -18.75
N LYS A 124 2.06 12.88 -19.21
CA LYS A 124 2.93 13.87 -18.59
C LYS A 124 2.18 14.91 -17.76
N GLU A 125 0.85 14.81 -17.69
CA GLU A 125 0.02 15.68 -16.82
C GLU A 125 0.23 17.18 -17.13
N GLN A 126 0.31 17.53 -18.41
CA GLN A 126 0.52 18.89 -18.91
C GLN A 126 -0.78 19.69 -19.04
N GLU A 127 -1.90 19.03 -19.31
CA GLU A 127 -3.20 19.68 -19.52
C GLU A 127 -4.16 19.37 -18.36
N ASN A 128 -4.49 20.41 -17.58
CA ASN A 128 -5.51 20.29 -16.53
C ASN A 128 -6.92 20.43 -17.13
N LEU A 129 -7.71 19.36 -17.04
CA LEU A 129 -9.06 19.25 -17.58
C LEU A 129 -10.16 19.67 -16.58
N ALA A 130 -9.79 20.09 -15.36
CA ALA A 130 -10.75 20.34 -14.28
C ALA A 130 -11.76 21.47 -14.57
N GLU A 131 -11.45 22.41 -15.46
CA GLU A 131 -12.34 23.51 -15.86
C GLU A 131 -13.17 23.18 -17.11
N THR A 132 -13.05 21.97 -17.65
CA THR A 132 -13.78 21.55 -18.85
C THR A 132 -15.08 20.83 -18.44
N PRO A 133 -16.28 21.40 -18.72
CA PRO A 133 -17.56 20.87 -18.22
C PRO A 133 -17.87 19.42 -18.61
N TYR A 134 -17.25 18.93 -19.69
CA TYR A 134 -17.38 17.54 -20.12
C TYR A 134 -16.95 16.54 -19.02
N TYR A 135 -16.03 16.92 -18.14
CA TYR A 135 -15.45 16.04 -17.13
C TYR A 135 -16.07 16.18 -15.74
N ASP A 136 -17.09 17.02 -15.55
CA ASP A 136 -17.69 17.29 -14.23
C ASP A 136 -18.16 16.00 -13.54
N THR A 137 -18.84 15.11 -14.28
CA THR A 137 -19.29 13.81 -13.75
C THR A 137 -18.12 12.92 -13.33
N THR A 138 -17.04 12.86 -14.12
CA THR A 138 -15.84 12.08 -13.77
C THR A 138 -15.18 12.62 -12.51
N ILE A 139 -15.11 13.95 -12.35
CA ILE A 139 -14.55 14.58 -11.16
C ILE A 139 -15.39 14.24 -9.93
N ASP A 140 -16.72 14.33 -10.02
CA ASP A 140 -17.62 14.05 -8.91
C ASP A 140 -17.58 12.57 -8.47
N GLU A 141 -17.50 11.64 -9.42
CA GLU A 141 -17.31 10.21 -9.14
C GLU A 141 -15.97 9.97 -8.41
N MET A 142 -14.87 10.51 -8.92
CA MET A 142 -13.55 10.34 -8.31
C MET A 142 -13.42 11.06 -6.96
N ARG A 143 -14.11 12.18 -6.75
CA ARG A 143 -14.23 12.83 -5.42
C ARG A 143 -14.94 11.94 -4.43
N THR A 144 -16.04 11.32 -4.86
CA THR A 144 -16.80 10.37 -4.02
C THR A 144 -15.92 9.18 -3.63
N ASP A 145 -15.14 8.65 -4.56
CA ASP A 145 -14.16 7.61 -4.27
C ASP A 145 -13.11 8.04 -3.23
N ILE A 146 -12.55 9.24 -3.36
CA ILE A 146 -11.59 9.80 -2.40
C ILE A 146 -12.22 9.88 -1.00
N GLU A 147 -13.45 10.38 -0.89
CA GLU A 147 -14.13 10.49 0.41
C GLU A 147 -14.44 9.11 1.01
N HIS A 148 -14.82 8.13 0.19
CA HIS A 148 -14.98 6.74 0.66
C HIS A 148 -13.67 6.17 1.20
N ILE A 149 -12.55 6.37 0.49
CA ILE A 149 -11.23 5.91 0.92
C ILE A 149 -10.84 6.61 2.22
N LYS A 150 -10.96 7.93 2.32
CA LYS A 150 -10.67 8.69 3.55
C LYS A 150 -11.51 8.23 4.73
N SER A 151 -12.79 7.92 4.51
CA SER A 151 -13.67 7.38 5.54
C SER A 151 -13.21 6.00 6.02
N PHE A 152 -12.81 5.12 5.09
CA PHE A 152 -12.24 3.81 5.43
C PHE A 152 -10.93 3.93 6.21
N LEU A 153 -10.02 4.82 5.78
CA LEU A 153 -8.76 5.07 6.47
C LEU A 153 -8.96 5.61 7.89
N LYS A 154 -9.92 6.51 8.12
CA LYS A 154 -10.25 7.00 9.47
C LYS A 154 -10.78 5.91 10.39
N LYS A 155 -11.53 4.94 9.88
CA LYS A 155 -12.05 3.80 10.68
C LYS A 155 -10.95 2.80 11.04
N GLY A 156 -9.96 2.63 10.17
CA GLY A 156 -8.80 1.75 10.39
C GLY A 156 -7.61 2.44 11.06
N ALA A 157 -7.64 3.77 11.19
CA ALA A 157 -6.61 4.52 11.88
C ALA A 157 -6.58 4.06 13.34
N TYR A 158 -5.40 3.61 13.79
CA TYR A 158 -5.11 3.63 15.21
C TYR A 158 -5.37 5.06 15.64
N GLU A 159 -6.27 5.28 16.60
CA GLU A 159 -6.37 6.62 17.20
C GLU A 159 -4.96 6.94 17.67
N ALA A 160 -4.30 7.86 16.97
CA ALA A 160 -3.21 8.63 17.52
C ALA A 160 -3.84 9.52 18.59
N GLY A 161 -4.37 8.90 19.64
CA GLY A 161 -4.49 9.54 20.91
C GLY A 161 -3.11 10.07 21.18
N THR A 162 -3.01 11.37 21.36
CA THR A 162 -1.99 11.94 22.22
C THR A 162 -2.18 11.26 23.57
N LYS A 163 -1.68 10.03 23.70
CA LYS A 163 -1.45 9.42 25.00
C LYS A 163 -0.41 10.32 25.61
N GLU A 164 -0.86 11.20 26.50
CA GLU A 164 0.06 11.82 27.42
C GLU A 164 0.80 10.68 28.10
N LEU A 165 2.11 10.62 27.87
CA LEU A 165 2.96 9.60 28.47
C LEU A 165 2.74 9.65 29.98
N THR A 166 2.35 8.51 30.54
CA THR A 166 2.22 8.37 31.99
C THR A 166 3.58 8.69 32.65
N PRO A 167 3.60 9.09 33.93
CA PRO A 167 4.85 9.34 34.65
C PRO A 167 5.84 8.17 34.54
N GLU A 168 5.33 6.94 34.59
CA GLU A 168 6.10 5.70 34.52
C GLU A 168 6.69 5.45 33.11
N GLU A 169 5.93 5.73 32.05
CA GLU A 169 6.44 5.68 30.68
C GLU A 169 7.51 6.73 30.43
N LYS A 170 7.36 7.95 30.99
CA LYS A 170 8.39 9.00 30.92
C LYS A 170 9.66 8.58 31.64
N GLU A 171 9.57 8.00 32.83
CA GLU A 171 10.73 7.52 33.58
C GLU A 171 11.44 6.40 32.82
N ARG A 172 10.68 5.47 32.23
CA ARG A 172 11.25 4.39 31.39
C ARG A 172 11.94 4.94 30.14
N LEU A 173 11.38 5.97 29.51
CA LEU A 173 12.01 6.62 28.36
C LEU A 173 13.26 7.43 28.75
N LYS A 174 13.28 8.05 29.94
CA LYS A 174 14.50 8.67 30.51
C LYS A 174 15.59 7.62 30.76
N ALA A 175 15.24 6.48 31.36
CA ALA A 175 16.18 5.38 31.60
C ALA A 175 16.77 4.80 30.30
N LEU A 176 16.01 4.86 29.20
CA LEU A 176 16.46 4.45 27.87
C LEU A 176 17.15 5.58 27.07
N GLY A 177 17.18 6.81 27.60
CA GLY A 177 17.86 7.95 26.98
C GLY A 177 17.12 8.65 25.82
N TYR A 178 15.83 8.34 25.62
CA TYR A 178 15.04 8.94 24.53
C TYR A 178 14.52 10.35 24.85
N ILE A 179 14.45 10.71 26.15
CA ILE A 179 14.04 12.04 26.62
C ILE A 179 14.93 12.47 27.80
N GLN A 180 15.19 13.77 27.93
CA GLN A 180 16.01 14.37 29.00
C GLN A 180 15.14 14.85 30.17
#